data_AF-A0A8S1EK10-F1
#
_entry.id   AF-A0A8S1EK10-F1
#
_cell.length_a   1.000
_cell.length_b   1.000
_cell.length_c   1.000
_cell.angle_alpha   90.00
_cell.angle_beta   90.00
_cell.angle_gamma   90.00
#
_symmetry.space_group_name_H-M   'P 1'
#
loop_
_entity.id
_entity.type
_entity.pdbx_description
1 polymer ?
#
loop_
_entity_poly.entity_id
_entity_poly.type
_entity_poly.pdbx_seq_one_letter_code
_entity_poly.pdbx_strand_id
1 'polypeptide(L)'
;MLNLFLLAVVHVFEFAKASQWTSSVYPDLRGPTVDQCVSILPRNRHDLYFCDPDHILNNTQAMQLNAQLQAVAVGTPCHCQRRSQCTTGIEGRGKEELHGFIVSVAIVENLYMQMHSPSDKQLTERAEAFCRSLEGRWALGDCGNSVIIFVWHHYKKMVIWPARLAEKYITVEERKMILTKVNDYAQTDEWFTALSTVIKEISHELNGPPEPRFDTGTLSLLLSVGVAVALTVFITCCVCAFRCCGNVRQRERRKSVERAVDNLRNSVIRRGDQLRRSISRSPKMLNPTNAFFGDATAV
;
A
#
# COMPACT_ATOMS: atom_id res chain seq x y z
N MET A 1 -1.15 -71.24 16.82
CA MET A 1 -2.21 -70.25 17.18
C MET A 1 -1.69 -69.08 18.01
N LEU A 2 -0.78 -69.28 18.96
CA LEU A 2 -0.22 -68.18 19.79
C LEU A 2 0.51 -67.08 18.97
N ASN A 3 1.23 -67.44 17.91
CA ASN A 3 1.93 -66.48 17.04
C ASN A 3 1.00 -65.60 16.21
N LEU A 4 -0.19 -66.07 15.84
CA LEU A 4 -1.15 -65.27 15.07
C LEU A 4 -1.81 -64.20 15.94
N PHE A 5 -2.04 -64.54 17.22
CA PHE A 5 -2.62 -63.63 18.21
C PHE A 5 -1.64 -62.52 18.60
N LEU A 6 -0.35 -62.83 18.75
CA LEU A 6 0.71 -61.84 18.99
C LEU A 6 0.87 -60.87 17.80
N LEU A 7 0.85 -61.36 16.57
CA LEU A 7 0.87 -60.51 15.36
C LEU A 7 -0.37 -59.60 15.28
N ALA A 8 -1.56 -60.12 15.61
CA ALA A 8 -2.78 -59.31 15.64
C ALA A 8 -2.73 -58.23 16.74
N VAL A 9 -2.22 -58.55 17.93
CA VAL A 9 -2.09 -57.58 19.03
C VAL A 9 -1.05 -56.50 18.70
N VAL A 10 0.07 -56.85 18.06
CA VAL A 10 1.06 -55.86 17.60
C VAL A 10 0.48 -54.96 16.51
N HIS A 11 -0.31 -55.48 15.56
CA HIS A 11 -0.99 -54.65 14.57
C HIS A 11 -2.10 -53.77 15.15
N VAL A 12 -2.81 -54.22 16.19
CA VAL A 12 -3.80 -53.38 16.89
C VAL A 12 -3.12 -52.27 17.70
N PHE A 13 -1.94 -52.52 18.26
CA PHE A 13 -1.17 -51.48 18.97
C PHE A 13 -0.54 -50.43 18.04
N GLU A 14 -0.16 -50.80 16.81
CA GLU A 14 0.29 -49.86 15.78
C GLU A 14 -0.85 -48.92 15.31
N PHE A 15 -2.10 -49.40 15.28
CA PHE A 15 -3.26 -48.56 14.92
C PHE A 15 -3.66 -47.54 16.02
N ALA A 16 -3.11 -47.65 17.23
CA ALA A 16 -3.48 -46.84 18.39
C ALA A 16 -2.48 -45.71 18.71
N LYS A 17 -1.52 -45.40 17.83
CA LYS A 17 -0.72 -44.18 17.91
C LYS A 17 -1.15 -43.17 16.85
N ALA A 18 -2.43 -42.77 16.88
CA ALA A 18 -2.76 -41.46 16.36
C ALA A 18 -2.10 -40.43 17.30
N SER A 19 -0.94 -39.89 16.91
CA SER A 19 -0.30 -38.76 17.56
C SER A 19 -1.32 -37.63 17.64
N GLN A 20 -1.90 -37.41 18.83
CA GLN A 20 -2.79 -36.26 19.04
C GLN A 20 -1.92 -35.04 19.31
N TRP A 21 -1.69 -34.25 18.26
CA TRP A 21 -0.80 -33.08 18.34
C TRP A 21 -1.43 -31.95 19.16
N THR A 22 -0.61 -31.33 20.01
CA THR A 22 -0.92 -30.05 20.66
C THR A 22 0.01 -28.98 20.11
N SER A 23 -0.37 -27.71 20.27
CA SER A 23 0.47 -26.60 19.81
C SER A 23 1.82 -26.51 20.52
N SER A 24 2.00 -27.12 21.69
CA SER A 24 3.27 -27.15 22.43
C SER A 24 4.19 -28.30 22.03
N VAL A 25 3.63 -29.44 21.61
CA VAL A 25 4.39 -30.64 21.24
C VAL A 25 4.68 -30.70 19.74
N TYR A 26 3.90 -29.99 18.91
CA TYR A 26 4.12 -29.94 17.47
C TYR A 26 5.53 -29.42 17.14
N PRO A 27 6.25 -30.05 16.19
CA PRO A 27 7.64 -29.73 15.92
C PRO A 27 7.88 -28.26 15.54
N ASP A 28 9.10 -27.81 15.77
CA ASP A 28 9.53 -26.45 15.49
C ASP A 28 10.44 -26.42 14.27
N LEU A 29 10.04 -25.68 13.22
CA LEU A 29 10.83 -25.52 11.99
C LEU A 29 12.18 -24.84 12.24
N ARG A 30 12.30 -24.04 13.30
CA ARG A 30 13.53 -23.31 13.65
C ARG A 30 14.17 -23.84 14.93
N GLY A 31 13.54 -24.82 15.57
CA GLY A 31 13.97 -25.39 16.84
C GLY A 31 14.70 -26.73 16.70
N PRO A 32 15.05 -27.35 17.84
CA PRO A 32 15.76 -28.62 17.88
C PRO A 32 14.92 -29.81 17.41
N THR A 33 13.60 -29.64 17.30
CA THR A 33 12.67 -30.69 16.88
C THR A 33 12.41 -30.72 15.38
N VAL A 34 13.10 -29.89 14.58
CA VAL A 34 12.96 -29.82 13.12
C VAL A 34 13.11 -31.17 12.41
N ASP A 35 13.92 -32.08 12.97
CA ASP A 35 14.15 -33.42 12.43
C ASP A 35 12.89 -34.32 12.49
N GLN A 36 11.85 -33.90 13.23
CA GLN A 36 10.54 -34.56 13.27
C GLN A 36 9.60 -34.08 12.15
N CYS A 37 9.90 -32.97 11.48
CA CYS A 37 9.02 -32.39 10.47
C CYS A 37 9.00 -33.16 9.15
N VAL A 38 10.14 -33.71 8.73
CA VAL A 38 10.27 -34.46 7.47
C VAL A 38 11.36 -35.51 7.64
N SER A 39 11.22 -36.65 6.97
CA SER A 39 12.25 -37.70 7.02
C SER A 39 13.50 -37.35 6.21
N ILE A 40 13.37 -36.50 5.18
CA ILE A 40 14.47 -36.02 4.35
C ILE A 40 14.56 -34.50 4.49
N LEU A 41 15.66 -34.03 5.06
CA LEU A 41 15.93 -32.61 5.24
C LEU A 41 16.68 -32.01 4.04
N PRO A 42 16.46 -30.72 3.75
CA PRO A 42 17.29 -29.97 2.82
C PRO A 42 18.74 -29.88 3.32
N ARG A 43 19.69 -29.60 2.41
CA ARG A 43 21.12 -29.47 2.74
C ARG A 43 21.38 -28.47 3.86
N ASN A 44 20.61 -27.38 3.87
CA ASN A 44 20.60 -26.40 4.95
C ASN A 44 19.26 -26.52 5.68
N ARG A 45 19.30 -26.83 6.97
CA ARG A 45 18.10 -26.95 7.82
C ARG A 45 17.30 -25.64 7.88
N HIS A 46 17.96 -24.50 7.70
CA HIS A 46 17.28 -23.20 7.66
C HIS A 46 16.46 -22.97 6.39
N ASP A 47 16.57 -23.84 5.37
CA ASP A 47 15.78 -23.74 4.14
C ASP A 47 14.54 -24.66 4.19
N LEU A 48 14.17 -25.16 5.38
CA LEU A 48 12.93 -25.91 5.58
C LEU A 48 11.77 -24.97 5.94
N TYR A 49 10.69 -25.06 5.17
CA TYR A 49 9.45 -24.28 5.30
C TYR A 49 8.20 -25.17 5.48
N PHE A 50 8.38 -26.49 5.54
CA PHE A 50 7.31 -27.47 5.53
C PHE A 50 7.49 -28.45 6.69
N CYS A 51 6.41 -28.69 7.45
CA CYS A 51 6.40 -29.64 8.57
C CYS A 51 5.22 -30.62 8.46
N ASP A 52 5.55 -31.91 8.36
CA ASP A 52 4.63 -33.05 8.26
C ASP A 52 5.14 -34.24 9.09
N PRO A 53 4.94 -34.19 10.42
CA PRO A 53 5.41 -35.23 11.32
C PRO A 53 4.62 -36.54 11.21
N ASP A 54 3.42 -36.52 10.63
CA ASP A 54 2.60 -37.73 10.43
C ASP A 54 2.81 -38.36 9.04
N HIS A 55 3.67 -37.76 8.20
CA HIS A 55 4.01 -38.25 6.86
C HIS A 55 2.79 -38.44 5.95
N ILE A 56 1.84 -37.49 6.01
CA ILE A 56 0.67 -37.46 5.14
C ILE A 56 1.08 -37.31 3.68
N LEU A 57 2.14 -36.54 3.42
CA LEU A 57 2.76 -36.44 2.11
C LEU A 57 3.98 -37.34 2.02
N ASN A 58 4.22 -37.87 0.81
CA ASN A 58 5.46 -38.60 0.56
C ASN A 58 6.67 -37.66 0.49
N ASN A 59 7.87 -38.21 0.68
CA ASN A 59 9.11 -37.41 0.71
C ASN A 59 9.35 -36.60 -0.57
N THR A 60 8.97 -37.13 -1.74
CA THR A 60 9.12 -36.43 -3.01
C THR A 60 8.20 -35.21 -3.10
N GLN A 61 6.95 -35.33 -2.66
CA GLN A 61 5.97 -34.26 -2.59
C GLN A 61 6.39 -33.21 -1.56
N ALA A 62 6.83 -33.63 -0.37
CA ALA A 62 7.32 -32.74 0.67
C ALA A 62 8.51 -31.89 0.18
N MET A 63 9.47 -32.50 -0.54
CA MET A 63 10.60 -31.77 -1.10
C MET A 63 10.21 -30.83 -2.25
N GLN A 64 9.26 -31.24 -3.10
CA GLN A 64 8.73 -30.37 -4.14
C GLN A 64 8.00 -29.16 -3.55
N LEU A 65 7.17 -29.36 -2.51
CA LEU A 65 6.51 -28.26 -1.82
C LEU A 65 7.52 -27.33 -1.14
N ASN A 66 8.55 -27.89 -0.48
CA ASN A 66 9.59 -27.08 0.14
C ASN A 66 10.32 -26.19 -0.88
N ALA A 67 10.61 -26.72 -2.08
CA ALA A 67 11.19 -25.94 -3.16
C ALA A 67 10.25 -24.83 -3.67
N GLN A 68 8.93 -25.10 -3.74
CA GLN A 68 7.94 -24.06 -4.08
C GLN A 68 7.89 -22.96 -3.02
N LEU A 69 7.89 -23.32 -1.73
CA LEU A 69 7.90 -22.36 -0.62
C LEU A 69 9.18 -21.52 -0.61
N GLN A 70 10.33 -22.14 -0.86
CA GLN A 70 11.60 -21.43 -1.03
C GLN A 70 11.53 -20.45 -2.21
N ALA A 71 10.92 -20.85 -3.33
CA ALA A 71 10.73 -19.97 -4.48
C ALA A 71 9.85 -18.76 -4.14
N VAL A 72 8.84 -18.90 -3.27
CA VAL A 72 8.07 -17.75 -2.76
C VAL A 72 8.95 -16.84 -1.92
N ALA A 73 9.77 -17.40 -1.02
CA ALA A 73 10.65 -16.62 -0.16
C ALA A 73 11.65 -15.78 -0.96
N VAL A 74 12.27 -16.31 -2.01
CA VAL A 74 13.25 -15.57 -2.83
C VAL A 74 12.62 -14.78 -3.97
N GLY A 75 11.39 -15.12 -4.37
CA GLY A 75 10.69 -14.53 -5.52
C GLY A 75 9.82 -13.34 -5.16
N THR A 76 9.42 -13.20 -3.90
CA THR A 76 8.58 -12.08 -3.44
C THR A 76 9.42 -10.89 -2.96
N PRO A 77 8.92 -9.65 -3.09
CA PRO A 77 9.61 -8.47 -2.59
C PRO A 77 9.63 -8.43 -1.05
N CYS A 78 10.71 -7.90 -0.48
CA CYS A 78 10.78 -7.63 0.96
C CYS A 78 10.26 -6.23 1.27
N HIS A 79 9.23 -6.15 2.11
CA HIS A 79 8.62 -4.90 2.56
C HIS A 79 8.97 -4.54 4.02
N CYS A 80 9.97 -5.19 4.61
CA CYS A 80 10.46 -4.83 5.94
C CYS A 80 11.16 -3.46 5.92
N GLN A 81 11.08 -2.73 7.04
CA GLN A 81 11.69 -1.40 7.15
C GLN A 81 13.22 -1.46 7.10
N ARG A 82 13.84 -2.51 7.66
CA ARG A 82 15.29 -2.68 7.66
C ARG A 82 15.68 -3.79 6.69
N ARG A 83 16.67 -3.52 5.84
CA ARG A 83 17.19 -4.52 4.89
C ARG A 83 17.76 -5.77 5.58
N SER A 84 18.29 -5.64 6.79
CA SER A 84 18.78 -6.78 7.59
C SER A 84 17.69 -7.77 7.99
N GLN A 85 16.41 -7.37 7.97
CA GLN A 85 15.24 -8.23 8.21
C GLN A 85 14.81 -9.01 6.95
N CYS A 86 15.49 -8.75 5.83
CA CYS A 86 15.26 -9.42 4.55
C CYS A 86 16.45 -10.31 4.19
N THR A 87 17.57 -10.24 4.90
CA THR A 87 18.73 -11.07 4.61
C THR A 87 18.58 -12.38 5.35
N THR A 88 18.60 -13.51 4.63
CA THR A 88 18.87 -14.78 5.31
C THR A 88 20.28 -14.65 5.88
N GLY A 89 20.47 -14.74 7.20
CA GLY A 89 21.77 -14.63 7.88
C GLY A 89 22.77 -15.75 7.54
N ILE A 90 22.73 -16.27 6.31
CA ILE A 90 23.57 -17.33 5.77
C ILE A 90 24.85 -16.67 5.26
N GLU A 91 25.80 -16.50 6.17
CA GLU A 91 27.19 -16.20 5.82
C GLU A 91 27.77 -17.38 5.02
N GLY A 92 28.30 -17.12 3.81
CA GLY A 92 29.10 -18.12 3.07
C GLY A 92 28.76 -18.34 1.59
N ARG A 93 27.70 -17.72 1.04
CA ARG A 93 27.38 -17.81 -0.41
C ARG A 93 27.52 -16.51 -1.19
N GLY A 94 28.45 -15.61 -0.85
CA GLY A 94 28.91 -14.51 -1.75
C GLY A 94 27.87 -13.48 -2.27
N LYS A 95 26.59 -13.67 -2.01
CA LYS A 95 25.46 -12.76 -2.22
C LYS A 95 24.53 -12.99 -1.05
N GLU A 96 24.24 -11.95 -0.28
CA GLU A 96 23.15 -11.96 0.69
C GLU A 96 21.86 -12.30 -0.07
N GLU A 97 21.35 -13.53 0.07
CA GLU A 97 20.06 -13.90 -0.51
C GLU A 97 18.99 -13.15 0.28
N LEU A 98 18.44 -12.12 -0.37
CA LEU A 98 17.31 -11.37 0.14
C LEU A 98 16.06 -12.24 0.00
N HIS A 99 15.31 -12.40 1.08
CA HIS A 99 14.00 -13.03 1.10
C HIS A 99 12.92 -11.97 1.33
N GLY A 100 11.77 -12.16 0.68
CA GLY A 100 10.55 -11.38 0.84
C GLY A 100 9.64 -11.98 1.90
N PHE A 101 8.49 -12.47 1.48
CA PHE A 101 7.53 -13.13 2.36
C PHE A 101 7.88 -14.60 2.59
N ILE A 102 7.77 -15.03 3.84
CA ILE A 102 8.03 -16.43 4.24
C ILE A 102 6.70 -17.16 4.36
N VAL A 103 6.42 -18.06 3.42
CA VAL A 103 5.28 -18.97 3.52
C VAL A 103 5.75 -20.29 4.10
N SER A 104 5.02 -20.84 5.05
CA SER A 104 5.32 -22.15 5.64
C SER A 104 4.07 -22.98 5.81
N VAL A 105 4.23 -24.30 5.77
CA VAL A 105 3.13 -25.26 5.85
C VAL A 105 3.27 -26.12 7.09
N ALA A 106 2.20 -26.22 7.86
CA ALA A 106 2.05 -27.16 8.96
C ALA A 106 0.92 -28.13 8.62
N ILE A 107 1.21 -29.43 8.55
CA ILE A 107 0.20 -30.47 8.36
C ILE A 107 0.23 -31.45 9.53
N VAL A 108 -0.95 -31.91 9.93
CA VAL A 108 -1.17 -32.89 10.99
C VAL A 108 -2.31 -33.83 10.62
N GLU A 109 -2.21 -35.08 11.08
CA GLU A 109 -3.29 -36.04 11.02
C GLU A 109 -4.45 -35.53 11.88
N ASN A 110 -4.19 -35.30 13.17
CA ASN A 110 -5.20 -34.81 14.09
C ASN A 110 -4.62 -33.94 15.22
N LEU A 111 -5.37 -32.93 15.64
CA LEU A 111 -5.08 -32.17 16.86
C LEU A 111 -5.81 -32.78 18.06
N TYR A 112 -5.19 -32.67 19.23
CA TYR A 112 -5.86 -32.97 20.49
C TYR A 112 -7.06 -32.05 20.69
N MET A 113 -8.23 -32.68 20.81
CA MET A 113 -9.53 -32.05 21.04
C MET A 113 -10.18 -32.62 22.28
N GLN A 114 -10.70 -31.75 23.15
CA GLN A 114 -11.43 -32.16 24.35
C GLN A 114 -12.91 -32.49 24.08
N MET A 115 -13.38 -32.32 22.83
CA MET A 115 -14.78 -32.48 22.44
C MET A 115 -14.93 -33.54 21.34
N HIS A 116 -15.95 -34.39 21.45
CA HIS A 116 -16.15 -35.54 20.58
C HIS A 116 -16.86 -35.21 19.24
N SER A 117 -17.53 -34.06 19.16
CA SER A 117 -18.25 -33.60 17.94
C SER A 117 -18.22 -32.07 17.82
N PRO A 118 -17.07 -31.48 17.47
CA PRO A 118 -16.94 -30.03 17.35
C PRO A 118 -17.72 -29.50 16.14
N SER A 119 -18.32 -28.32 16.31
CA SER A 119 -18.88 -27.54 15.19
C SER A 119 -17.78 -26.96 14.30
N ASP A 120 -18.12 -26.60 13.05
CA ASP A 120 -17.16 -26.00 12.11
C ASP A 120 -16.49 -24.72 12.65
N LYS A 121 -17.26 -23.92 13.40
CA LYS A 121 -16.75 -22.72 14.08
C LYS A 121 -15.68 -23.09 15.12
N GLN A 122 -15.92 -24.11 15.94
CA GLN A 122 -14.96 -24.57 16.94
C GLN A 122 -13.69 -25.18 16.29
N LEU A 123 -13.84 -25.89 15.17
CA LEU A 123 -12.70 -26.38 14.39
C LEU A 123 -11.85 -25.22 13.87
N THR A 124 -12.49 -24.18 13.34
CA THR A 124 -11.81 -22.99 12.82
C THR A 124 -11.10 -22.23 13.94
N GLU A 125 -11.79 -21.95 15.05
CA GLU A 125 -11.20 -21.28 16.23
C GLU A 125 -10.00 -22.07 16.78
N ARG A 126 -10.09 -23.40 16.82
CA ARG A 126 -8.99 -24.25 17.26
C ARG A 126 -7.79 -24.20 16.31
N ALA A 127 -8.04 -24.30 15.00
CA ALA A 127 -7.01 -24.23 13.98
C ALA A 127 -6.29 -22.87 13.98
N GLU A 128 -7.03 -21.77 14.12
CA GLU A 128 -6.45 -20.42 14.26
C GLU A 128 -5.63 -20.27 15.54
N ALA A 129 -6.12 -20.78 16.68
CA ALA A 129 -5.38 -20.77 17.93
C ALA A 129 -4.07 -21.59 17.83
N PHE A 130 -4.10 -22.70 17.09
CA PHE A 130 -2.92 -23.49 16.79
C PHE A 130 -1.92 -22.69 15.94
N CYS A 131 -2.36 -22.08 14.84
CA CYS A 131 -1.52 -21.25 13.97
C CYS A 131 -0.89 -20.07 14.72
N ARG A 132 -1.68 -19.36 15.55
CA ARG A 132 -1.19 -18.26 16.40
C ARG A 132 -0.08 -18.72 17.35
N SER A 133 -0.21 -19.92 17.91
CA SER A 133 0.83 -20.50 18.76
C SER A 133 2.09 -20.88 17.96
N LEU A 134 1.94 -21.34 16.72
CA LEU A 134 3.09 -21.65 15.85
C LEU A 134 3.81 -20.38 15.39
N GLU A 135 3.08 -19.32 15.01
CA GLU A 135 3.64 -18.03 14.62
C GLU A 135 4.64 -17.51 15.65
N GLY A 136 4.29 -17.57 16.94
CA GLY A 136 5.17 -17.14 18.02
C GLY A 136 6.36 -18.07 18.28
N ARG A 137 6.24 -19.38 18.06
CA ARG A 137 7.33 -20.35 18.32
C ARG A 137 8.30 -20.45 17.15
N TRP A 138 7.77 -20.66 15.95
CA TRP A 138 8.57 -20.78 14.74
C TRP A 138 9.26 -19.47 14.38
N ALA A 139 8.76 -18.33 14.89
CA ALA A 139 9.30 -16.99 14.68
C ALA A 139 9.60 -16.76 13.18
N LEU A 140 8.62 -17.12 12.33
CA LEU A 140 8.77 -17.01 10.90
C LEU A 140 8.73 -15.54 10.49
N GLY A 141 9.79 -15.07 9.84
CA GLY A 141 9.92 -13.71 9.35
C GLY A 141 10.26 -12.70 10.45
N ASP A 142 10.81 -11.56 10.04
CA ASP A 142 11.40 -10.57 10.96
C ASP A 142 10.53 -9.32 11.15
N CYS A 143 9.52 -9.12 10.30
CA CYS A 143 8.67 -7.93 10.32
C CYS A 143 7.17 -8.23 10.17
N GLY A 144 6.75 -9.48 10.44
CA GLY A 144 5.38 -9.94 10.23
C GLY A 144 5.07 -10.28 8.76
N ASN A 145 6.11 -10.55 7.97
CA ASN A 145 6.10 -10.97 6.57
C ASN A 145 5.92 -12.48 6.38
N SER A 146 5.30 -13.18 7.34
CA SER A 146 5.11 -14.62 7.28
C SER A 146 3.66 -15.03 7.07
N VAL A 147 3.46 -16.22 6.51
CA VAL A 147 2.16 -16.85 6.31
C VAL A 147 2.28 -18.32 6.67
N ILE A 148 1.39 -18.81 7.54
CA ILE A 148 1.28 -20.23 7.88
C ILE A 148 0.06 -20.81 7.16
N ILE A 149 0.27 -21.82 6.35
CA ILE A 149 -0.79 -22.65 5.79
C ILE A 149 -0.91 -23.88 6.70
N PHE A 150 -2.03 -24.02 7.39
CA PHE A 150 -2.30 -25.15 8.26
C PHE A 150 -3.28 -26.12 7.62
N VAL A 151 -2.95 -27.40 7.65
CA VAL A 151 -3.79 -28.50 7.18
C VAL A 151 -4.09 -29.44 8.34
N TRP A 152 -5.38 -29.64 8.58
CA TRP A 152 -5.90 -30.62 9.52
C TRP A 152 -6.57 -31.74 8.75
N HIS A 153 -5.83 -32.83 8.56
CA HIS A 153 -6.21 -33.93 7.69
C HIS A 153 -7.51 -34.62 8.13
N HIS A 154 -7.65 -34.93 9.43
CA HIS A 154 -8.81 -35.66 9.95
C HIS A 154 -10.16 -34.97 9.64
N TYR A 155 -10.21 -33.64 9.74
CA TYR A 155 -11.43 -32.86 9.47
C TYR A 155 -11.48 -32.24 8.06
N LYS A 156 -10.54 -32.59 7.18
CA LYS A 156 -10.39 -31.99 5.85
C LYS A 156 -10.40 -30.45 5.88
N LYS A 157 -9.79 -29.86 6.91
CA LYS A 157 -9.83 -28.41 7.15
C LYS A 157 -8.49 -27.79 6.81
N MET A 158 -8.51 -26.68 6.08
CA MET A 158 -7.34 -25.88 5.77
C MET A 158 -7.55 -24.43 6.23
N VAL A 159 -6.51 -23.83 6.81
CA VAL A 159 -6.51 -22.43 7.28
C VAL A 159 -5.28 -21.73 6.76
N ILE A 160 -5.44 -20.51 6.27
CA ILE A 160 -4.35 -19.62 5.88
C ILE A 160 -4.24 -18.55 6.97
N TRP A 161 -3.11 -18.50 7.66
CA TRP A 161 -2.84 -17.61 8.78
C TRP A 161 -1.69 -16.64 8.43
N PRO A 162 -2.00 -15.48 7.86
CA PRO A 162 -1.00 -14.45 7.59
C PRO A 162 -0.66 -13.67 8.86
N ALA A 163 0.62 -13.31 9.02
CA ALA A 163 1.05 -12.34 10.02
C ALA A 163 0.70 -10.91 9.62
N ARG A 164 0.88 -9.95 10.53
CA ARG A 164 0.37 -8.57 10.42
C ARG A 164 0.73 -7.83 9.11
N LEU A 165 1.92 -8.04 8.54
CA LEU A 165 2.29 -7.40 7.27
C LEU A 165 1.69 -8.15 6.08
N ALA A 166 1.76 -9.49 6.09
CA ALA A 166 1.19 -10.33 5.05
C ALA A 166 -0.34 -10.23 4.95
N GLU A 167 -1.03 -9.96 6.06
CA GLU A 167 -2.49 -9.78 6.07
C GLU A 167 -2.96 -8.57 5.26
N LYS A 168 -2.06 -7.61 4.97
CA LYS A 168 -2.37 -6.49 4.07
C LYS A 168 -2.44 -6.88 2.59
N TYR A 169 -1.83 -8.01 2.23
CA TYR A 169 -1.79 -8.54 0.87
C TYR A 169 -2.78 -9.69 0.70
N ILE A 170 -2.93 -10.51 1.75
CA ILE A 170 -3.85 -11.65 1.75
C ILE A 170 -4.99 -11.35 2.73
N THR A 171 -6.00 -10.62 2.26
CA THR A 171 -7.13 -10.22 3.10
C THR A 171 -8.07 -11.40 3.36
N VAL A 172 -9.07 -11.19 4.20
CA VAL A 172 -10.05 -12.23 4.56
C VAL A 172 -10.78 -12.75 3.33
N GLU A 173 -11.05 -11.86 2.37
CA GLU A 173 -11.73 -12.15 1.11
C GLU A 173 -10.87 -13.04 0.21
N GLU A 174 -9.59 -12.70 -0.03
CA GLU A 174 -8.69 -13.56 -0.82
C GLU A 174 -8.50 -14.92 -0.18
N ARG A 175 -8.35 -15.00 1.16
CA ARG A 175 -8.25 -16.28 1.86
C ARG A 175 -9.46 -17.18 1.57
N LYS A 176 -10.67 -16.63 1.64
CA LYS A 176 -11.90 -17.38 1.34
C LYS A 176 -11.91 -17.85 -0.12
N MET A 177 -11.58 -16.97 -1.06
CA MET A 177 -11.53 -17.33 -2.49
C MET A 177 -10.53 -18.46 -2.78
N ILE A 178 -9.32 -18.36 -2.23
CA ILE A 178 -8.27 -19.38 -2.37
C ILE A 178 -8.74 -20.72 -1.79
N LEU A 179 -9.31 -20.71 -0.58
CA LEU A 179 -9.79 -21.92 0.08
C LEU A 179 -10.95 -22.58 -0.67
N THR A 180 -11.87 -21.80 -1.25
CA THR A 180 -12.94 -22.34 -2.10
C THR A 180 -12.40 -23.03 -3.35
N LYS A 181 -11.34 -22.47 -3.97
CA LYS A 181 -10.71 -23.02 -5.18
C LYS A 181 -10.09 -24.40 -4.95
N VAL A 182 -9.54 -24.64 -3.77
CA VAL A 182 -8.84 -25.89 -3.43
C VAL A 182 -9.69 -26.87 -2.62
N ASN A 183 -10.94 -26.50 -2.31
CA ASN A 183 -11.81 -27.31 -1.47
C ASN A 183 -12.02 -28.72 -2.03
N ASP A 184 -12.24 -28.85 -3.35
CA ASP A 184 -12.46 -30.15 -3.98
C ASP A 184 -11.26 -31.08 -3.79
N TYR A 185 -10.03 -30.57 -3.96
CA TYR A 185 -8.80 -31.33 -3.70
C TYR A 185 -8.65 -31.72 -2.23
N ALA A 186 -9.04 -30.84 -1.29
CA ALA A 186 -9.00 -31.15 0.13
C ALA A 186 -10.03 -32.24 0.51
N GLN A 187 -11.19 -32.27 -0.13
CA GLN A 187 -12.21 -33.30 0.11
C GLN A 187 -11.84 -34.66 -0.51
N THR A 188 -11.04 -34.70 -1.58
CA THR A 188 -10.59 -35.94 -2.23
C THR A 188 -9.22 -36.44 -1.76
N ASP A 189 -8.66 -35.87 -0.69
CA ASP A 189 -7.33 -36.21 -0.16
C ASP A 189 -6.15 -35.94 -1.10
N GLU A 190 -6.34 -35.07 -2.08
CA GLU A 190 -5.28 -34.60 -2.98
C GLU A 190 -4.48 -33.43 -2.37
N TRP A 191 -3.94 -33.64 -1.16
CA TRP A 191 -3.29 -32.60 -0.36
C TRP A 191 -2.10 -31.93 -1.03
N PHE A 192 -1.29 -32.68 -1.79
CA PHE A 192 -0.19 -32.12 -2.54
C PHE A 192 -0.68 -31.11 -3.61
N THR A 193 -1.72 -31.48 -4.37
CA THR A 193 -2.31 -30.62 -5.39
C THR A 193 -2.96 -29.40 -4.76
N ALA A 194 -3.68 -29.59 -3.66
CA ALA A 194 -4.28 -28.50 -2.88
C ALA A 194 -3.22 -27.51 -2.40
N LEU A 195 -2.19 -27.98 -1.70
CA LEU A 195 -1.11 -27.14 -1.16
C LEU A 195 -0.31 -26.45 -2.26
N SER A 196 0.05 -27.14 -3.34
CA SER A 196 0.78 -26.53 -4.45
C SER A 196 -0.04 -25.41 -5.11
N THR A 197 -1.35 -25.60 -5.24
CA THR A 197 -2.27 -24.58 -5.76
C THR A 197 -2.35 -23.39 -4.79
N VAL A 198 -2.54 -23.63 -3.48
CA VAL A 198 -2.59 -22.57 -2.48
C VAL A 198 -1.29 -21.75 -2.46
N ILE A 199 -0.13 -22.40 -2.49
CA ILE A 199 1.18 -21.73 -2.50
C ILE A 199 1.30 -20.81 -3.73
N LYS A 200 0.84 -21.28 -4.90
CA LYS A 200 0.85 -20.49 -6.13
C LYS A 200 -0.05 -19.26 -6.04
N GLU A 201 -1.28 -19.41 -5.55
CA GLU A 201 -2.20 -18.27 -5.41
C GLU A 201 -1.69 -17.28 -4.35
N ILE A 202 -1.21 -17.77 -3.21
CA ILE A 202 -0.59 -16.93 -2.18
C ILE A 202 0.62 -16.18 -2.75
N SER A 203 1.47 -16.84 -3.52
CA SER A 203 2.60 -16.19 -4.17
C SER A 203 2.15 -15.08 -5.12
N HIS A 204 1.04 -15.26 -5.83
CA HIS A 204 0.47 -14.22 -6.69
C HIS A 204 0.03 -13.00 -5.87
N GLU A 205 -0.74 -13.20 -4.80
CA GLU A 205 -1.21 -12.11 -3.93
C GLU A 205 -0.05 -11.36 -3.25
N LEU A 206 0.96 -12.09 -2.79
CA LEU A 206 2.13 -11.51 -2.10
C LEU A 206 3.06 -10.72 -3.02
N ASN A 207 3.05 -10.99 -4.32
CA ASN A 207 3.75 -10.16 -5.29
C ASN A 207 3.01 -8.85 -5.60
N GLY A 208 1.75 -8.74 -5.18
CA GLY A 208 0.87 -7.61 -5.46
C GLY A 208 0.50 -7.46 -6.94
N PRO A 209 -0.42 -6.55 -7.28
CA PRO A 209 -0.56 -6.10 -8.66
C PRO A 209 0.78 -5.52 -9.11
N PRO A 210 1.23 -5.76 -10.36
CA PRO A 210 2.49 -5.22 -10.84
C PRO A 210 2.52 -3.73 -10.58
N GLU A 211 3.39 -3.28 -9.68
CA GLU A 211 3.52 -1.85 -9.41
C GLU A 211 3.84 -1.18 -10.74
N PRO A 212 3.03 -0.21 -11.21
CA PRO A 212 3.54 0.71 -12.19
C PRO A 212 4.69 1.40 -11.46
N ARG A 213 5.93 1.08 -11.86
CA ARG A 213 7.16 1.66 -11.30
C ARG A 213 7.17 3.17 -11.55
N PHE A 214 6.38 3.91 -10.80
CA PHE A 214 6.54 5.33 -10.65
C PHE A 214 7.49 5.48 -9.47
N ASP A 215 8.79 5.47 -9.78
CA ASP A 215 9.81 5.81 -8.81
C ASP A 215 9.34 7.08 -8.09
N THR A 216 9.36 7.05 -6.76
CA THR A 216 9.01 8.22 -5.93
C THR A 216 9.84 9.44 -6.34
N GLY A 217 11.04 9.21 -6.89
CA GLY A 217 11.87 10.22 -7.55
C GLY A 217 11.26 10.80 -8.83
N THR A 218 10.60 10.00 -9.67
CA THR A 218 9.88 10.50 -10.86
C THR A 218 8.63 11.28 -10.47
N LEU A 219 7.90 10.86 -9.43
CA LEU A 219 6.76 11.64 -8.93
C LEU A 219 7.22 12.98 -8.34
N SER A 220 8.31 12.99 -7.57
CA SER A 220 8.87 14.23 -7.01
C SER A 220 9.46 15.14 -8.09
N LEU A 221 10.06 14.56 -9.14
CA LEU A 221 10.52 15.29 -10.32
C LEU A 221 9.35 15.94 -11.06
N LEU A 222 8.26 15.21 -11.29
CA LEU A 222 7.07 15.77 -11.96
C LEU A 222 6.43 16.89 -11.14
N LEU A 223 6.31 16.72 -9.82
CA LEU A 223 5.81 17.76 -8.93
C LEU A 223 6.70 19.00 -8.92
N SER A 224 8.01 18.82 -8.82
CA SER A 224 8.97 19.94 -8.80
C SER A 224 9.01 20.69 -10.13
N VAL A 225 9.02 19.99 -11.27
CA VAL A 225 8.94 20.61 -12.59
C VAL A 225 7.61 21.34 -12.77
N GLY A 226 6.50 20.73 -12.33
CA GLY A 226 5.17 21.36 -12.38
C GLY A 226 5.12 22.67 -11.59
N VAL A 227 5.65 22.69 -10.37
CA VAL A 227 5.73 23.90 -9.53
C VAL A 227 6.65 24.95 -10.17
N ALA A 228 7.80 24.55 -10.71
CA ALA A 228 8.72 25.48 -11.37
C ALA A 228 8.08 26.15 -12.60
N VAL A 229 7.39 25.38 -13.46
CA VAL A 229 6.67 25.93 -14.61
C VAL A 229 5.58 26.90 -14.16
N ALA A 230 4.77 26.52 -13.17
CA ALA A 230 3.72 27.39 -12.64
C ALA A 230 4.27 28.72 -12.09
N LEU A 231 5.39 28.67 -11.35
CA LEU A 231 6.06 29.86 -10.83
C LEU A 231 6.63 30.73 -11.96
N THR A 232 7.24 30.15 -12.99
CA THR A 232 7.76 30.93 -14.12
C THR A 232 6.65 31.63 -14.91
N VAL A 233 5.52 30.95 -15.14
CA VAL A 233 4.34 31.56 -15.77
C VAL A 233 3.77 32.68 -14.89
N PHE A 234 3.66 32.46 -13.59
CA PHE A 234 3.18 33.48 -12.66
C PHE A 234 4.08 34.73 -12.67
N ILE A 235 5.39 34.56 -12.53
CA ILE A 235 6.36 35.65 -12.52
C ILE A 235 6.34 36.39 -13.86
N THR A 236 6.34 35.68 -15.00
CA THR A 236 6.30 36.31 -16.32
C THR A 236 5.01 37.08 -16.54
N CYS A 237 3.84 36.54 -16.16
CA CYS A 237 2.57 37.25 -16.17
C CYS A 237 2.60 38.52 -15.30
N CYS A 238 3.17 38.44 -14.09
CA CYS A 238 3.32 39.60 -13.21
C CYS A 238 4.26 40.67 -13.82
N VAL A 239 5.40 40.28 -14.38
CA VAL A 239 6.35 41.22 -15.01
C VAL A 239 5.75 41.87 -16.26
N CYS A 240 5.02 41.11 -17.08
CA CYS A 240 4.28 41.62 -18.22
C CYS A 240 3.19 42.62 -17.78
N ALA A 241 2.43 42.30 -16.72
CA ALA A 241 1.45 43.22 -16.15
C ALA A 241 2.10 44.51 -15.62
N PHE A 242 3.23 44.42 -14.92
CA PHE A 242 3.98 45.59 -14.44
C PHE A 242 4.55 46.44 -15.58
N ARG A 243 5.08 45.84 -16.66
CA ARG A 243 5.57 46.59 -17.83
C ARG A 243 4.43 47.22 -18.64
N CYS A 244 3.34 46.48 -18.85
CA CYS A 244 2.18 46.98 -19.59
C CYS A 244 1.45 48.09 -18.82
N CYS A 245 1.20 47.93 -17.51
CA CYS A 245 0.53 48.92 -16.68
C CYS A 245 1.47 50.07 -16.22
N GLY A 246 2.78 49.82 -16.10
CA GLY A 246 3.77 50.85 -15.76
C GLY A 246 3.96 51.89 -16.86
N ASN A 247 3.85 51.50 -18.12
CA ASN A 247 3.99 52.40 -19.27
C ASN A 247 2.75 53.29 -19.50
N VAL A 248 1.57 52.87 -19.04
CA VAL A 248 0.33 53.69 -19.09
C VAL A 248 0.46 54.92 -18.19
N ARG A 249 1.04 54.76 -16.99
CA ARG A 249 1.27 55.87 -16.04
C ARG A 249 2.19 56.96 -16.61
N GLN A 250 3.19 56.59 -17.41
CA GLN A 250 4.10 57.54 -18.04
C GLN A 250 3.45 58.28 -19.22
N ARG A 251 2.58 57.59 -19.98
CA ARG A 251 1.81 58.17 -21.09
C ARG A 251 0.72 59.12 -20.60
N GLU A 252 0.07 58.83 -19.47
CA GLU A 252 -0.88 59.75 -18.82
C GLU A 252 -0.18 61.00 -18.28
N ARG A 253 0.97 60.86 -17.60
CA ARG A 253 1.78 62.01 -17.16
C ARG A 253 2.26 62.88 -18.32
N ARG A 254 2.68 62.29 -19.44
CA ARG A 254 3.06 63.05 -20.64
C ARG A 254 1.86 63.82 -21.21
N LYS A 255 0.70 63.18 -21.37
CA LYS A 255 -0.52 63.83 -21.86
C LYS A 255 -1.02 64.93 -20.91
N SER A 256 -0.88 64.78 -19.60
CA SER A 256 -1.27 65.83 -18.65
C SER A 256 -0.32 67.03 -18.69
N VAL A 257 0.98 66.80 -18.87
CA VAL A 257 1.98 67.87 -19.01
C VAL A 257 1.82 68.60 -20.34
N GLU A 258 1.57 67.88 -21.43
CA GLU A 258 1.35 68.44 -22.76
C GLU A 258 0.09 69.32 -22.80
N ARG A 259 -1.02 68.88 -22.19
CA ARG A 259 -2.23 69.71 -22.00
C ARG A 259 -2.01 70.94 -21.11
N ALA A 260 -1.16 70.84 -20.09
CA ALA A 260 -0.82 71.98 -19.25
C ALA A 260 0.00 73.04 -20.02
N VAL A 261 0.92 72.59 -20.87
CA VAL A 261 1.73 73.47 -21.73
C VAL A 261 0.87 74.13 -22.82
N ASP A 262 -0.08 73.41 -23.43
CA ASP A 262 -0.99 73.98 -24.43
C ASP A 262 -1.97 75.00 -23.82
N ASN A 263 -2.46 74.78 -22.60
CA ASN A 263 -3.28 75.75 -21.88
C ASN A 263 -2.49 77.02 -21.54
N LEU A 264 -1.22 76.90 -21.15
CA LEU A 264 -0.32 78.04 -20.94
C LEU A 264 -0.12 78.81 -22.25
N ARG A 265 0.16 78.12 -23.37
CA ARG A 265 0.34 78.75 -24.68
C ARG A 265 -0.92 79.50 -25.15
N ASN A 266 -2.10 78.92 -24.96
CA ASN A 266 -3.37 79.55 -25.29
C ASN A 266 -3.68 80.77 -24.39
N SER A 267 -3.29 80.73 -23.11
CA SER A 267 -3.46 81.87 -22.20
C SER A 267 -2.57 83.07 -22.56
N VAL A 268 -1.37 82.82 -23.09
CA VAL A 268 -0.44 83.86 -23.54
C VAL A 268 -0.92 84.50 -24.85
N ILE A 269 -1.43 83.69 -25.80
CA ILE A 269 -2.00 84.19 -27.05
C ILE A 269 -3.24 85.05 -26.78
N ARG A 270 -4.09 84.65 -25.82
CA ARG A 270 -5.32 85.38 -25.46
C ARG A 270 -5.05 86.72 -24.75
N ARG A 271 -3.90 86.86 -24.05
CA ARG A 271 -3.44 88.16 -23.51
C ARG A 271 -2.85 89.08 -24.56
N GLY A 272 -2.30 88.56 -25.66
CA GLY A 272 -1.81 89.37 -26.78
C GLY A 272 -2.94 90.05 -27.57
N ASP A 273 -4.11 89.40 -27.66
CA ASP A 273 -5.23 89.87 -28.50
C ASP A 273 -6.17 90.87 -27.81
N GLN A 274 -6.15 90.95 -26.46
CA GLN A 274 -6.97 91.93 -25.72
C GLN A 274 -6.37 93.34 -25.70
N LEU A 275 -5.08 93.51 -25.99
CA LEU A 275 -4.44 94.83 -26.04
C LEU A 275 -4.70 95.58 -27.36
N ARG A 276 -5.37 94.98 -28.35
CA ARG A 276 -5.51 95.56 -29.71
C ARG A 276 -6.93 96.02 -30.09
N ARG A 277 -7.92 95.99 -29.19
CA ARG A 277 -9.33 96.32 -29.53
C ARG A 277 -10.02 97.36 -28.64
N SER A 278 -9.27 98.21 -27.92
CA SER A 278 -9.83 99.28 -27.11
C SER A 278 -9.68 100.67 -27.74
N ILE A 279 -10.28 100.93 -28.92
CA ILE A 279 -10.54 102.30 -29.39
C ILE A 279 -11.89 102.32 -30.13
N SER A 280 -12.72 103.32 -29.78
CA SER A 280 -13.89 103.81 -30.53
C SER A 280 -15.20 103.01 -30.41
N ARG A 281 -16.04 103.30 -29.41
CA ARG A 281 -17.08 104.36 -29.44
C ARG A 281 -18.15 104.10 -28.37
N SER A 282 -18.37 105.14 -27.57
CA SER A 282 -19.49 105.38 -26.66
C SER A 282 -20.36 106.50 -27.30
N PRO A 283 -21.46 106.99 -26.72
CA PRO A 283 -22.65 106.32 -26.14
C PRO A 283 -23.97 107.03 -26.57
N LYS A 284 -25.15 106.50 -26.18
CA LYS A 284 -26.27 107.22 -25.52
C LYS A 284 -27.51 106.29 -25.37
N MET A 285 -27.95 105.99 -24.13
CA MET A 285 -29.02 106.68 -23.33
C MET A 285 -30.43 106.37 -23.89
N LEU A 286 -31.51 106.02 -23.18
CA LEU A 286 -31.99 105.95 -21.78
C LEU A 286 -33.18 104.95 -21.83
N ASN A 287 -33.34 103.95 -20.95
CA ASN A 287 -34.06 103.93 -19.65
C ASN A 287 -35.52 104.46 -19.66
N PRO A 288 -36.41 104.11 -18.69
CA PRO A 288 -36.53 102.91 -17.84
C PRO A 288 -37.99 102.45 -17.61
N THR A 289 -38.24 101.25 -17.08
CA THR A 289 -39.25 101.04 -16.01
C THR A 289 -39.04 99.71 -15.28
N ASN A 290 -38.99 99.81 -13.95
CA ASN A 290 -38.72 98.79 -12.94
C ASN A 290 -40.02 98.25 -12.32
N ALA A 291 -39.97 97.03 -11.79
CA ALA A 291 -40.62 96.52 -10.54
C ALA A 291 -40.48 94.97 -10.54
N PHE A 292 -39.70 94.24 -9.71
CA PHE A 292 -39.61 94.17 -8.23
C PHE A 292 -41.00 94.07 -7.59
N PHE A 293 -41.39 93.08 -6.77
CA PHE A 293 -40.72 92.30 -5.71
C PHE A 293 -41.47 90.96 -5.53
N GLY A 294 -40.79 89.91 -5.06
CA GLY A 294 -41.44 88.83 -4.32
C GLY A 294 -41.34 89.10 -2.81
N ASP A 295 -42.35 88.72 -2.02
CA ASP A 295 -42.19 87.69 -0.97
C ASP A 295 -43.51 87.36 -0.24
N ALA A 296 -43.48 86.21 0.43
CA ALA A 296 -44.30 85.72 1.55
C ALA A 296 -45.61 84.95 1.19
N THR A 297 -45.97 83.81 1.80
CA THR A 297 -45.73 83.29 3.16
C THR A 297 -45.98 81.77 3.29
N ALA A 298 -45.31 81.14 4.27
CA ALA A 298 -45.77 80.13 5.24
C ALA A 298 -46.99 79.22 4.94
N VAL A 299 -46.78 77.90 5.03
CA VAL A 299 -47.38 76.93 6.01
C VAL A 299 -46.32 75.89 6.35
#